data_AF-A0AAD0K9U9-F1
#
_entry.id   AF-A0AAD0K9U9-F1
#
_cell.length_a   1.000
_cell.length_b   1.000
_cell.length_c   1.000
_cell.angle_alpha   90.00
_cell.angle_beta   90.00
_cell.angle_gamma   90.00
#
_symmetry.space_group_name_H-M   'P 1'
#
loop_
_entity.id
_entity.type
_entity.pdbx_description
1 polymer ?
#
loop_
_entity_poly.entity_id
_entity_poly.type
_entity_poly.pdbx_seq_one_letter_code
_entity_poly.pdbx_strand_id
1 'polypeptide(L)'
;MYSPVNLAAADALVTDPTARACVWCSSSDDIAELRGEPRCGRCREAEQTIAAAREFVGFYGLRPLGASLTSDDDEERDHRVAARDAWAVLNGTRTQPPRRARSGQRGVARPASTTTKAGGNPTSSSAKNVAAGSARTAGVSRPDREELMSRAQSLLVQLTEIEERLAVAQADSGLSGKAKVSDLTAKRDSVLRTLAALEKAKRALEPA
;
A
#
# COMPACT_ATOMS: atom_id res chain seq x y z
N MET A 1 -39.97 54.65 25.64
CA MET A 1 -40.20 53.52 24.72
C MET A 1 -38.96 53.30 23.87
N TYR A 2 -38.06 52.43 24.30
CA TYR A 2 -36.96 51.93 23.46
C TYR A 2 -36.71 50.47 23.87
N SER A 3 -37.08 49.55 22.97
CA SER A 3 -36.76 48.12 23.06
C SER A 3 -35.39 47.86 22.43
N PRO A 4 -34.54 47.03 23.03
CA PRO A 4 -33.52 46.31 22.30
C PRO A 4 -34.00 44.87 22.04
N VAL A 5 -34.12 44.54 20.76
CA VAL A 5 -34.31 43.17 20.26
C VAL A 5 -32.97 42.46 20.39
N ASN A 6 -32.83 41.55 21.35
CA ASN A 6 -31.66 40.68 21.44
C ASN A 6 -31.75 39.59 20.36
N LEU A 7 -31.18 39.85 19.19
CA LEU A 7 -30.78 38.81 18.24
C LEU A 7 -29.45 38.20 18.72
N ALA A 8 -29.54 37.33 19.73
CA ALA A 8 -28.51 36.33 19.97
C ALA A 8 -29.10 35.01 19.46
N ALA A 9 -28.87 34.74 18.16
CA ALA A 9 -28.97 33.39 17.63
C ALA A 9 -27.92 32.56 18.37
N ALA A 10 -28.35 31.98 19.49
CA ALA A 10 -27.62 30.91 20.13
C ALA A 10 -27.55 29.79 19.11
N ASP A 11 -26.34 29.59 18.59
CA ASP A 11 -25.89 28.36 17.96
C ASP A 11 -26.10 27.24 18.99
N ALA A 12 -27.34 26.76 19.07
CA ALA A 12 -27.70 25.60 19.82
C ALA A 12 -27.15 24.42 19.03
N LEU A 13 -25.85 24.16 19.22
CA LEU A 13 -25.31 22.81 19.15
C LEU A 13 -26.15 21.99 20.13
N VAL A 14 -27.23 21.41 19.61
CA VAL A 14 -27.98 20.34 20.24
C VAL A 14 -26.99 19.21 20.40
N THR A 15 -26.25 19.25 21.51
CA THR A 15 -25.55 18.10 22.05
C THR A 15 -26.65 17.20 22.57
N ASP A 16 -27.19 16.38 21.67
CA ASP A 16 -28.07 15.29 22.06
C ASP A 16 -27.29 14.41 23.04
N PRO A 17 -27.67 14.36 24.33
CA PRO A 17 -26.94 13.60 25.33
C PRO A 17 -27.03 12.07 25.11
N THR A 18 -27.80 11.63 24.10
CA THR A 18 -27.86 10.23 23.65
C THR A 18 -26.96 9.94 22.44
N ALA A 19 -26.37 10.96 21.81
CA ALA A 19 -25.44 10.78 20.71
C ALA A 19 -24.15 10.12 21.19
N ARG A 20 -24.01 8.81 20.90
CA ARG A 20 -22.75 8.10 21.11
C ARG A 20 -21.67 8.75 20.25
N ALA A 21 -20.52 9.06 20.84
CA ALA A 21 -19.36 9.56 20.12
C ALA A 21 -18.52 8.40 19.55
N CYS A 22 -17.85 8.63 18.42
CA CYS A 22 -16.90 7.70 17.83
C CYS A 22 -15.77 7.39 18.82
N VAL A 23 -15.52 6.11 19.09
CA VAL A 23 -14.46 5.67 20.01
C VAL A 23 -13.05 6.06 19.54
N TRP A 24 -12.87 6.35 18.24
CA TRP A 24 -11.57 6.69 17.66
C TRP A 24 -11.27 8.18 17.61
N CYS A 25 -12.20 8.96 17.05
CA CYS A 25 -12.02 10.40 16.83
C CYS A 25 -12.94 11.28 17.70
N SER A 26 -13.77 10.68 18.55
CA SER A 26 -14.77 11.35 19.39
C SER A 26 -15.76 12.28 18.67
N SER A 27 -15.82 12.26 17.34
CA SER A 27 -16.89 12.92 16.57
C SER A 27 -18.20 12.15 16.76
N SER A 28 -19.29 12.88 16.90
CA SER A 28 -20.67 12.37 16.88
C SER A 28 -21.25 12.25 15.46
N ASP A 29 -20.53 12.74 14.44
CA ASP A 29 -20.95 12.71 13.04
C ASP A 29 -21.07 11.25 12.58
N ASP A 30 -22.13 10.95 11.83
CA ASP A 30 -22.44 9.65 11.22
C ASP A 30 -22.63 8.46 12.19
N ILE A 31 -22.38 8.59 13.50
CA ILE A 31 -22.60 7.51 14.49
C ILE A 31 -24.09 7.21 14.62
N ALA A 32 -24.93 8.25 14.64
CA ALA A 32 -26.37 8.13 14.83
C ALA A 32 -27.05 7.35 13.70
N GLU A 33 -26.54 7.50 12.47
CA GLU A 33 -27.05 6.78 11.29
C GLU A 33 -26.68 5.29 11.31
N LEU A 34 -25.54 4.93 11.91
CA LEU A 34 -25.02 3.56 11.97
C LEU A 34 -25.52 2.70 13.15
N ARG A 35 -26.63 3.09 13.80
CA ARG A 35 -27.38 2.26 14.79
C ARG A 35 -26.53 1.48 15.80
N GLY A 36 -25.55 2.12 16.43
CA GLY A 36 -24.82 1.56 17.57
C GLY A 36 -23.42 1.02 17.28
N GLU A 37 -22.89 1.23 16.08
CA GLU A 37 -21.48 0.98 15.76
C GLU A 37 -20.55 1.88 16.63
N PRO A 38 -19.44 1.36 17.18
CA PRO A 38 -18.49 2.14 17.98
C PRO A 38 -17.70 3.20 17.20
N ARG A 39 -17.75 3.21 15.86
CA ARG A 39 -16.98 4.11 15.00
C ARG A 39 -17.87 4.80 13.98
N CYS A 40 -17.54 6.07 13.69
CA CYS A 40 -18.23 6.85 12.65
C CYS A 40 -17.90 6.29 11.26
N GLY A 41 -18.74 6.64 10.26
CA GLY A 41 -18.61 6.18 8.89
C GLY A 41 -17.19 6.36 8.33
N ARG A 42 -16.62 7.56 8.50
CA ARG A 42 -15.25 7.88 8.05
C ARG A 42 -14.16 7.01 8.66
N CYS A 43 -14.19 6.79 9.99
CA CYS A 43 -13.18 5.95 10.65
C CYS A 43 -13.34 4.48 10.22
N ARG A 44 -14.58 4.03 10.06
CA ARG A 44 -14.90 2.67 9.63
C ARG A 44 -14.42 2.42 8.21
N GLU A 45 -14.69 3.34 7.29
CA GLU A 45 -14.23 3.24 5.90
C GLU A 45 -12.71 3.17 5.81
N ALA A 46 -11.99 4.02 6.54
CA ALA A 46 -10.53 3.95 6.60
C ALA A 46 -10.04 2.59 7.13
N GLU A 47 -10.68 2.03 8.17
CA GLU A 47 -10.34 0.69 8.66
C GLU A 47 -10.64 -0.42 7.64
N GLN A 48 -11.76 -0.33 6.94
CA GLN A 48 -12.12 -1.27 5.87
C GLN A 48 -11.11 -1.22 4.73
N THR A 49 -10.68 -0.03 4.31
CA THR A 49 -9.63 0.13 3.29
C THR A 49 -8.31 -0.50 3.72
N ILE A 50 -7.90 -0.33 4.99
CA ILE A 50 -6.70 -0.98 5.52
C ILE A 50 -6.88 -2.51 5.55
N ALA A 51 -8.04 -3.00 5.95
CA ALA A 51 -8.33 -4.44 5.98
C ALA A 51 -8.29 -5.06 4.58
N ALA A 52 -8.95 -4.43 3.60
CA ALA A 52 -8.94 -4.87 2.20
C ALA A 52 -7.53 -4.90 1.61
N ALA A 53 -6.71 -3.88 1.88
CA ALA A 53 -5.32 -3.87 1.44
C ALA A 53 -4.47 -4.98 2.12
N ARG A 54 -4.74 -5.33 3.38
CA ARG A 54 -4.07 -6.45 4.06
C ARG A 54 -4.48 -7.79 3.48
N GLU A 55 -5.77 -7.94 3.18
CA GLU A 55 -6.30 -9.13 2.54
C GLU A 55 -5.69 -9.33 1.16
N PHE A 56 -5.66 -8.28 0.33
CA PHE A 56 -5.00 -8.30 -0.98
C PHE A 56 -3.55 -8.78 -0.87
N VAL A 57 -2.76 -8.13 -0.01
CA VAL A 57 -1.35 -8.49 0.20
C VAL A 57 -1.18 -9.92 0.71
N GLY A 58 -2.05 -10.36 1.62
CA GLY A 58 -2.05 -11.74 2.13
C GLY A 58 -2.42 -12.77 1.07
N PHE A 59 -3.44 -12.48 0.26
CA PHE A 59 -3.94 -13.35 -0.80
C PHE A 59 -2.89 -13.61 -1.88
N TYR A 60 -2.15 -12.57 -2.28
CA TYR A 60 -1.09 -12.67 -3.28
C TYR A 60 0.29 -13.04 -2.70
N GLY A 61 0.39 -13.29 -1.38
CA GLY A 61 1.67 -13.63 -0.74
C GLY A 61 2.71 -12.50 -0.82
N LEU A 62 2.25 -11.26 -0.95
CA LEU A 62 3.09 -10.08 -1.10
C LEU A 62 3.68 -9.66 0.25
N ARG A 63 4.67 -8.76 0.20
CA ARG A 63 5.26 -8.19 1.42
C ARG A 63 4.17 -7.44 2.21
N PRO A 64 4.05 -7.68 3.53
CA PRO A 64 3.09 -6.98 4.40
C PRO A 64 3.11 -5.46 4.23
N LEU A 65 1.95 -4.83 4.42
CA LEU A 65 1.83 -3.38 4.42
C LEU A 65 2.79 -2.76 5.44
N GLY A 66 3.56 -1.78 4.98
CA GLY A 66 4.52 -1.05 5.79
C GLY A 66 4.73 0.34 5.21
N ALA A 67 5.79 1.03 5.62
CA ALA A 67 6.07 2.38 5.14
C ALA A 67 6.47 2.45 3.65
N SER A 68 6.87 1.32 3.03
CA SER A 68 7.29 1.29 1.64
C SER A 68 6.10 1.14 0.69
N LEU A 69 6.01 2.05 -0.28
CA LEU A 69 5.07 2.02 -1.40
C LEU A 69 5.66 1.39 -2.68
N THR A 70 6.94 0.97 -2.62
CA THR A 70 7.63 0.36 -3.74
C THR A 70 6.95 -0.94 -4.13
N SER A 71 6.39 -0.98 -5.34
CA SER A 71 5.76 -2.13 -5.97
C SER A 71 6.01 -2.06 -7.47
N ASP A 72 6.34 -3.21 -8.06
CA ASP A 72 6.49 -3.38 -9.50
C ASP A 72 5.12 -3.60 -10.20
N ASP A 73 4.07 -3.89 -9.42
CA ASP A 73 2.68 -4.02 -9.88
C ASP A 73 1.85 -2.78 -9.48
N ASP A 74 1.06 -2.26 -10.42
CA ASP A 74 0.28 -1.03 -10.24
C ASP A 74 -0.92 -1.25 -9.30
N GLU A 75 -1.59 -2.42 -9.37
CA GLU A 75 -2.72 -2.75 -8.50
C GLU A 75 -2.25 -2.89 -7.04
N GLU A 76 -1.12 -3.56 -6.80
CA GLU A 76 -0.47 -3.58 -5.49
C GLU A 76 -0.13 -2.17 -4.99
N ARG A 77 0.37 -1.29 -5.88
CA ARG A 77 0.72 0.09 -5.50
C ARG A 77 -0.51 0.84 -5.03
N ASP A 78 -1.64 0.69 -5.71
CA ASP A 78 -2.90 1.33 -5.34
C ASP A 78 -3.37 0.87 -3.96
N HIS A 79 -3.32 -0.43 -3.65
CA HIS A 79 -3.63 -0.94 -2.32
C HIS A 79 -2.69 -0.41 -1.22
N ARG A 80 -1.39 -0.27 -1.52
CA ARG A 80 -0.42 0.31 -0.58
C ARG A 80 -0.69 1.79 -0.32
N VAL A 81 -0.99 2.56 -1.36
CA VAL A 81 -1.32 4.00 -1.26
C VAL A 81 -2.62 4.20 -0.49
N ALA A 82 -3.68 3.48 -0.86
CA ALA A 82 -4.98 3.53 -0.18
C ALA A 82 -4.85 3.20 1.31
N ALA A 83 -4.07 2.18 1.66
CA ALA A 83 -3.79 1.86 3.06
C ALA A 83 -3.03 2.98 3.79
N ARG A 84 -2.01 3.58 3.16
CA ARG A 84 -1.27 4.71 3.75
C ARG A 84 -2.19 5.90 4.02
N ASP A 85 -3.03 6.25 3.06
CA ASP A 85 -3.92 7.41 3.15
C ASP A 85 -5.00 7.17 4.21
N ALA A 86 -5.55 5.96 4.27
CA ALA A 86 -6.46 5.55 5.34
C ALA A 86 -5.79 5.60 6.73
N TRP A 87 -4.53 5.15 6.85
CA TRP A 87 -3.75 5.31 8.08
C TRP A 87 -3.53 6.78 8.45
N ALA A 88 -3.30 7.66 7.47
CA ALA A 88 -3.15 9.09 7.70
C ALA A 88 -4.46 9.70 8.22
N VAL A 89 -5.61 9.30 7.66
CA VAL A 89 -6.94 9.72 8.16
C VAL A 89 -7.15 9.28 9.61
N LEU A 90 -6.89 8.00 9.92
CA LEU A 90 -7.06 7.49 11.28
C LEU A 90 -6.10 8.18 12.25
N ASN A 91 -4.81 8.31 11.90
CA ASN A 91 -3.83 8.93 12.80
C ASN A 91 -4.07 10.44 12.99
N GLY A 92 -4.54 11.15 11.97
CA GLY A 92 -4.83 12.58 12.05
C GLY A 92 -6.10 12.90 12.85
N THR A 93 -7.07 11.98 12.88
CA THR A 93 -8.34 12.16 13.60
C THR A 93 -8.36 11.54 14.99
N ARG A 94 -7.33 10.78 15.35
CA ARG A 94 -7.26 10.03 16.61
C ARG A 94 -7.23 10.97 17.81
N THR A 95 -8.20 10.88 18.72
CA THR A 95 -8.29 11.77 19.88
C THR A 95 -7.55 11.29 21.12
N GLN A 96 -7.12 10.02 21.15
CA GLN A 96 -6.19 9.52 22.17
C GLN A 96 -4.89 9.03 21.51
N PRO A 97 -3.72 9.67 21.76
CA PRO A 97 -2.46 9.17 21.24
C PRO A 97 -2.19 7.75 21.78
N PRO A 98 -1.58 6.85 20.99
CA PRO A 98 -1.19 5.54 21.49
C PRO A 98 -0.32 5.76 22.74
N ARG A 99 -0.71 5.15 23.87
CA ARG A 99 0.09 5.22 25.10
C ARG A 99 1.50 4.77 24.74
N ARG A 100 2.46 5.70 24.73
CA ARG A 100 3.88 5.38 24.58
C ARG A 100 4.24 4.50 25.76
N ALA A 101 4.35 3.19 25.55
CA ALA A 101 5.09 2.36 26.46
C ALA A 101 6.52 2.90 26.47
N ARG A 102 6.92 3.58 27.55
CA ARG A 102 8.33 3.92 27.80
C ARG A 102 9.06 2.60 28.06
N SER A 103 9.42 1.84 27.02
CA SER A 103 10.36 0.73 27.14
C SER A 103 11.78 1.29 27.17
N GLY A 104 12.10 1.98 28.26
CA GLY A 104 13.47 2.24 28.64
C GLY A 104 13.79 1.39 29.85
N GLN A 105 14.29 0.16 29.64
CA GLN A 105 15.26 -0.47 30.55
C GLN A 105 16.02 -1.58 29.81
N ARG A 106 17.34 -1.35 29.78
CA ARG A 106 18.51 -2.23 29.77
C ARG A 106 18.28 -3.74 29.68
N GLY A 107 19.13 -4.35 28.87
CA GLY A 107 19.19 -5.79 28.66
C GLY A 107 19.49 -6.60 29.91
N VAL A 108 19.10 -7.87 29.81
CA VAL A 108 19.68 -8.98 30.55
C VAL A 108 19.80 -10.11 29.54
N ALA A 109 21.02 -10.61 29.37
CA ALA A 109 21.34 -11.80 28.60
C ALA A 109 20.51 -12.99 29.09
N ARG A 110 19.87 -13.71 28.17
CA ARG A 110 19.26 -15.01 28.49
C ARG A 110 20.27 -16.11 28.14
N PRO A 111 20.76 -16.90 29.10
CA PRO A 111 21.68 -17.98 28.80
C PRO A 111 20.95 -19.10 28.07
N ALA A 112 21.70 -19.77 27.21
CA ALA A 112 21.32 -21.00 26.56
C ALA A 112 20.98 -22.06 27.62
N SER A 113 19.92 -22.83 27.38
CA SER A 113 19.69 -24.10 28.06
C SER A 113 19.16 -25.07 27.01
N THR A 114 20.07 -25.93 26.57
CA THR A 114 19.82 -27.18 25.88
C THR A 114 18.97 -28.08 26.78
N THR A 115 17.88 -28.64 26.25
CA THR A 115 17.45 -30.00 26.60
C THR A 115 16.48 -30.53 25.54
N THR A 116 16.66 -31.81 25.30
CA THR A 116 16.21 -32.62 24.17
C THR A 116 14.86 -33.31 24.39
N LYS A 117 14.19 -33.58 23.25
CA LYS A 117 13.29 -34.71 22.92
C LYS A 117 11.90 -34.82 23.58
N ALA A 118 10.88 -34.73 22.73
CA ALA A 118 9.97 -35.81 22.29
C ALA A 118 9.09 -35.18 21.20
N GLY A 119 8.88 -35.71 19.98
CA GLY A 119 8.63 -37.08 19.56
C GLY A 119 7.22 -37.09 18.93
N GLY A 120 7.11 -37.16 17.60
CA GLY A 120 5.80 -37.22 16.92
C GLY A 120 5.85 -36.86 15.43
N ASN A 121 6.11 -37.86 14.59
CA ASN A 121 6.10 -37.85 13.12
C ASN A 121 4.72 -37.45 12.54
N PRO A 122 4.66 -36.78 11.36
CA PRO A 122 3.53 -36.88 10.46
C PRO A 122 3.92 -37.61 9.16
N THR A 123 3.28 -38.73 8.86
CA THR A 123 3.31 -39.36 7.53
C THR A 123 1.92 -39.36 6.92
N SER A 124 1.80 -38.55 5.86
CA SER A 124 1.04 -38.71 4.61
C SER A 124 -0.29 -39.48 4.60
N SER A 125 -1.32 -38.83 4.05
CA SER A 125 -2.29 -39.50 3.16
C SER A 125 -3.00 -38.51 2.23
N SER A 126 -2.76 -38.72 0.92
CA SER A 126 -3.55 -38.44 -0.29
C SER A 126 -4.72 -37.43 -0.31
N ALA A 127 -4.55 -36.47 -1.22
CA ALA A 127 -5.40 -36.12 -2.37
C ALA A 127 -6.94 -36.03 -2.21
N LYS A 128 -7.46 -34.84 -2.51
CA LYS A 128 -8.64 -34.67 -3.38
C LYS A 128 -8.44 -33.48 -4.33
N ASN A 129 -8.34 -33.80 -5.62
CA ASN A 129 -8.60 -32.86 -6.70
C ASN A 129 -10.05 -32.39 -6.60
N VAL A 130 -10.26 -31.07 -6.59
CA VAL A 130 -11.55 -30.47 -6.95
C VAL A 130 -11.27 -29.36 -7.96
N ALA A 131 -12.01 -29.50 -9.06
CA ALA A 131 -12.05 -28.74 -10.29
C ALA A 131 -11.67 -27.25 -10.24
N ALA A 132 -10.90 -26.87 -11.26
CA ALA A 132 -10.70 -25.51 -11.71
C ALA A 132 -12.05 -24.83 -12.02
N GLY A 133 -12.39 -23.82 -11.21
CA GLY A 133 -13.32 -22.77 -11.56
C GLY A 133 -12.54 -21.48 -11.77
N SER A 134 -11.93 -21.32 -12.94
CA SER A 134 -11.28 -20.07 -13.35
C SER A 134 -12.37 -19.03 -13.62
N ALA A 135 -12.69 -18.23 -12.61
CA ALA A 135 -13.36 -16.95 -12.83
C ALA A 135 -12.36 -16.04 -13.54
N ARG A 136 -12.45 -16.04 -14.88
CA ARG A 136 -11.73 -15.09 -15.73
C ARG A 136 -12.24 -13.69 -15.39
N THR A 137 -11.38 -12.84 -14.87
CA THR A 137 -11.58 -11.40 -14.95
C THR A 137 -11.57 -11.03 -16.43
N ALA A 138 -12.76 -10.84 -16.99
CA ALA A 138 -12.95 -10.26 -18.29
C ALA A 138 -12.52 -8.79 -18.23
N GLY A 139 -11.57 -8.36 -19.06
CA GLY A 139 -11.41 -6.93 -19.33
C GLY A 139 -10.06 -6.46 -19.85
N VAL A 140 -8.94 -7.12 -19.54
CA VAL A 140 -7.62 -6.70 -20.05
C VAL A 140 -7.23 -7.63 -21.18
N SER A 141 -7.48 -7.20 -22.41
CA SER A 141 -6.95 -7.88 -23.60
C SER A 141 -5.43 -7.97 -23.48
N ARG A 142 -4.88 -9.16 -23.78
CA ARG A 142 -3.43 -9.35 -23.87
C ARG A 142 -2.90 -8.38 -24.95
N PRO A 143 -1.89 -7.54 -24.65
CA PRO A 143 -1.29 -6.66 -25.64
C PRO A 143 -0.89 -7.44 -26.88
N ASP A 144 -1.21 -6.90 -28.06
CA ASP A 144 -0.87 -7.55 -29.31
C ASP A 144 0.65 -7.46 -29.60
N ARG A 145 1.12 -8.17 -30.62
CA ARG A 145 2.54 -8.18 -30.99
C ARG A 145 3.03 -6.80 -31.44
N GLU A 146 2.19 -6.01 -32.11
CA GLU A 146 2.56 -4.71 -32.66
C GLU A 146 2.71 -3.67 -31.55
N GLU A 147 1.78 -3.67 -30.58
CA GLU A 147 1.80 -2.87 -29.37
C GLU A 147 3.05 -3.18 -28.53
N LEU A 148 3.40 -4.46 -28.37
CA LEU A 148 4.64 -4.86 -27.68
C LEU A 148 5.90 -4.36 -28.41
N MET A 149 5.91 -4.38 -29.75
CA MET A 149 7.03 -3.84 -30.53
C MET A 149 7.12 -2.32 -30.45
N SER A 150 5.99 -1.60 -30.52
CA SER A 150 5.92 -0.15 -30.36
C SER A 150 6.44 0.29 -28.99
N ARG A 151 6.01 -0.39 -27.93
CA ARG A 151 6.49 -0.15 -26.57
C ARG A 151 7.98 -0.44 -26.41
N ALA A 152 8.48 -1.51 -27.03
CA ALA A 152 9.91 -1.82 -27.02
C ALA A 152 10.73 -0.75 -27.75
N GLN A 153 10.27 -0.27 -28.91
CA GLN A 153 10.92 0.82 -29.65
C GLN A 153 10.96 2.11 -28.83
N SER A 154 9.85 2.48 -28.18
CA SER A 154 9.80 3.65 -27.30
C SER A 154 10.81 3.54 -26.14
N LEU A 155 10.91 2.37 -25.51
CA LEU A 155 11.88 2.13 -24.44
C LEU A 155 13.34 2.17 -24.92
N LEU A 156 13.62 1.74 -26.16
CA LEU A 156 14.96 1.85 -26.74
C LEU A 156 15.36 3.32 -26.99
N VAL A 157 14.42 4.16 -27.46
CA VAL A 157 14.66 5.61 -27.58
C VAL A 157 14.91 6.26 -26.22
N GLN A 158 14.14 5.86 -25.19
CA GLN A 158 14.38 6.33 -23.83
C GLN A 158 15.74 5.87 -23.30
N LEU A 159 16.17 4.66 -23.63
CA LEU A 159 17.48 4.13 -23.23
C LEU A 159 18.62 4.99 -23.83
N THR A 160 18.54 5.32 -25.11
CA THR A 160 19.55 6.18 -25.76
C THR A 160 19.60 7.58 -25.13
N GLU A 161 18.45 8.16 -24.81
CA GLU A 161 18.39 9.47 -24.14
C GLU A 161 18.99 9.43 -22.72
N ILE A 162 18.76 8.35 -21.98
CA ILE A 162 19.36 8.16 -20.65
C ILE A 162 20.88 8.01 -20.77
N GLU A 163 21.38 7.29 -21.77
CA GLU A 163 22.80 7.10 -22.01
C GLU A 163 23.51 8.41 -22.39
N GLU A 164 22.89 9.25 -23.22
CA GLU A 164 23.39 10.60 -23.53
C GLU A 164 23.45 11.48 -22.28
N ARG A 165 22.38 11.49 -21.48
CA ARG A 165 22.34 12.25 -20.21
C ARG A 165 23.37 11.73 -19.20
N LEU A 166 23.66 10.42 -19.21
CA LEU A 166 24.72 9.83 -18.40
C LEU A 166 26.10 10.34 -18.80
N ALA A 167 26.39 10.39 -20.11
CA ALA A 167 27.67 10.90 -20.61
C ALA A 167 27.89 12.36 -20.18
N VAL A 168 26.85 13.21 -20.27
CA VAL A 168 26.91 14.59 -19.78
C VAL A 168 27.11 14.66 -18.26
N ALA A 169 26.35 13.87 -17.49
CA ALA A 169 26.44 13.88 -16.03
C ALA A 169 27.78 13.32 -15.51
N GLN A 170 28.45 12.45 -16.25
CA GLN A 170 29.78 11.93 -15.92
C GLN A 170 30.88 12.97 -16.11
N ALA A 171 30.70 13.92 -17.03
CA ALA A 171 31.61 15.06 -17.19
C ALA A 171 31.53 16.04 -16.00
N ASP A 172 30.36 16.11 -15.33
CA ASP A 172 30.16 16.88 -14.10
C ASP A 172 30.69 16.13 -12.86
N SER A 173 31.96 16.31 -12.52
CA SER A 173 32.62 15.63 -11.38
C SER A 173 32.15 16.07 -9.97
N GLY A 174 31.23 17.04 -9.88
CA GLY A 174 30.67 17.54 -8.62
C GLY A 174 29.71 16.55 -7.93
N LEU A 175 29.41 16.80 -6.64
CA LEU A 175 28.49 15.96 -5.85
C LEU A 175 27.10 15.81 -6.51
N SER A 176 26.59 16.89 -7.13
CA SER A 176 25.33 16.86 -7.88
C SER A 176 25.41 15.97 -9.12
N GLY A 177 26.54 15.97 -9.84
CA GLY A 177 26.77 15.10 -10.99
C GLY A 177 26.79 13.62 -10.59
N LYS A 178 27.45 13.28 -9.48
CA LYS A 178 27.45 11.91 -8.92
C LYS A 178 26.05 11.41 -8.56
N ALA A 179 25.21 12.26 -7.96
CA ALA A 179 23.82 11.91 -7.68
C ALA A 179 23.01 11.67 -8.97
N LYS A 180 23.14 12.57 -9.96
CA LYS A 180 22.51 12.40 -11.28
C LYS A 180 22.96 11.12 -11.98
N VAL A 181 24.25 10.77 -11.93
CA VAL A 181 24.77 9.52 -12.49
C VAL A 181 24.14 8.31 -11.80
N SER A 182 24.02 8.32 -10.47
CA SER A 182 23.35 7.24 -9.73
C SER A 182 21.89 7.08 -10.16
N ASP A 183 21.14 8.17 -10.22
CA ASP A 183 19.72 8.17 -10.60
C ASP A 183 19.50 7.71 -12.05
N LEU A 184 20.33 8.19 -12.98
CA LEU A 184 20.25 7.80 -14.38
C LEU A 184 20.67 6.35 -14.61
N THR A 185 21.63 5.84 -13.83
CA THR A 185 22.01 4.42 -13.85
C THR A 185 20.86 3.54 -13.36
N ALA A 186 20.19 3.92 -12.27
CA ALA A 186 19.02 3.20 -11.78
C ALA A 186 17.86 3.19 -12.81
N LYS A 187 17.66 4.30 -13.53
CA LYS A 187 16.68 4.39 -14.63
C LYS A 187 17.05 3.50 -15.81
N ARG A 188 18.32 3.52 -16.24
CA ARG A 188 18.84 2.62 -17.29
C ARG A 188 18.55 1.16 -16.96
N ASP A 189 18.88 0.73 -15.74
CA ASP A 189 18.67 -0.65 -15.31
C ASP A 189 17.18 -1.04 -15.28
N SER A 190 16.31 -0.10 -14.91
CA SER A 190 14.85 -0.32 -14.93
C SER A 190 14.32 -0.51 -16.35
N VAL A 191 14.77 0.32 -17.30
CA VAL A 191 14.41 0.21 -18.72
C VAL A 191 14.88 -1.13 -19.29
N LEU A 192 16.13 -1.53 -19.00
CA LEU A 192 16.67 -2.83 -19.44
C LEU A 192 15.89 -4.03 -18.89
N ARG A 193 15.47 -3.98 -17.60
CA ARG A 193 14.60 -5.02 -17.02
C ARG A 193 13.24 -5.09 -17.72
N THR A 194 12.66 -3.94 -18.04
CA THR A 194 11.37 -3.85 -18.74
C THR A 194 11.48 -4.40 -20.16
N LEU A 195 12.56 -4.08 -20.88
CA LEU A 195 12.85 -4.64 -22.21
C LEU A 195 12.98 -6.17 -22.15
N ALA A 196 13.70 -6.72 -21.17
CA ALA A 196 13.80 -8.17 -21.00
C ALA A 196 12.44 -8.84 -20.72
N ALA A 197 11.57 -8.19 -19.93
CA ALA A 197 10.21 -8.67 -19.69
C ALA A 197 9.36 -8.66 -20.97
N LEU A 198 9.47 -7.61 -21.80
CA LEU A 198 8.78 -7.53 -23.09
C LEU A 198 9.27 -8.59 -24.08
N GLU A 199 10.58 -8.86 -24.14
CA GLU A 199 11.11 -9.95 -24.95
C GLU A 199 10.57 -11.32 -24.51
N LYS A 200 10.47 -11.54 -23.20
CA LYS A 200 9.86 -12.76 -22.64
C LYS A 200 8.38 -12.87 -23.02
N ALA A 201 7.63 -11.77 -22.93
CA ALA A 201 6.23 -11.72 -23.33
C ALA A 201 6.06 -12.03 -24.83
N LYS A 202 6.94 -11.47 -25.69
CA LYS A 202 6.98 -11.75 -27.13
C LYS A 202 7.25 -13.23 -27.42
N ARG A 203 8.20 -13.87 -26.73
CA ARG A 203 8.45 -15.32 -26.89
C ARG A 203 7.25 -16.18 -26.48
N ALA A 204 6.50 -15.76 -25.46
CA ALA A 204 5.28 -16.43 -25.04
C ALA A 204 4.09 -16.22 -26.00
N LEU A 205 4.22 -15.37 -27.02
CA LEU A 205 3.23 -15.16 -28.08
C LEU A 205 3.55 -15.95 -29.35
N GLU A 206 4.79 -16.36 -29.58
CA GLU A 206 5.13 -17.24 -30.71
C GLU A 206 4.87 -18.71 -30.31
N PRO A 207 3.91 -19.41 -30.95
CA PRO A 207 3.72 -20.83 -30.70
C PRO A 207 4.93 -21.61 -31.23
N ALA A 208 5.45 -22.51 -30.40
CA ALA A 208 6.54 -23.43 -30.74
C ALA A 208 6.13 -24.46 -31.81
#